data_AF-A0AAU0T413-F1
#
_entry.id   AF-A0AAU0T413-F1
#
_cell.length_a   1.000
_cell.length_b   1.000
_cell.length_c   1.000
_cell.angle_alpha   90.00
_cell.angle_beta   90.00
_cell.angle_gamma   90.00
#
_symmetry.space_group_name_H-M   'P 1'
#
loop_
_entity.id
_entity.type
_entity.pdbx_description
1 polymer ?
#
loop_
_entity_poly.entity_id
_entity_poly.type
_entity_poly.pdbx_seq_one_letter_code
_entity_poly.pdbx_strand_id
1 'polypeptide(L)'
;MKKATIPEEKRSLSQDNSNTSVSAQNSRLAGRMEQGSIDTFAIMRELNICRPGARICDLRNAGYKIITNRIVLTDEWGRTHRGVAVYTLIAKPGVRAAA
;
A
#
# COMPACT_ATOMS: atom_id res chain seq x y z
N MET A 1 42.58 18.91 -3.50
CA MET A 1 41.11 18.97 -3.54
C MET A 1 40.60 17.73 -4.27
N LYS A 2 40.30 16.64 -3.57
CA LYS A 2 39.81 15.40 -4.20
C LYS A 2 38.78 14.70 -3.29
N LYS A 3 37.68 14.32 -3.94
CA LYS A 3 36.61 13.36 -3.56
C LYS A 3 35.56 13.92 -2.58
N ALA A 4 34.28 13.57 -2.71
CA ALA A 4 33.76 12.30 -3.21
C ALA A 4 32.45 12.45 -4.00
N THR A 5 32.39 11.76 -5.14
CA THR A 5 31.16 11.25 -5.75
C THR A 5 30.41 10.44 -4.69
N ILE A 6 29.20 10.90 -4.33
CA ILE A 6 28.29 10.15 -3.47
C ILE A 6 27.73 8.99 -4.32
N PRO A 7 27.73 7.74 -3.82
CA PRO A 7 27.29 6.59 -4.60
C PRO A 7 25.80 6.67 -4.90
N GLU A 8 25.43 6.24 -6.10
CA GLU A 8 24.04 6.07 -6.54
C GLU A 8 23.40 4.91 -5.77
N GLU A 9 22.91 5.19 -4.56
CA GLU A 9 22.23 4.19 -3.75
C GLU A 9 20.78 4.03 -4.22
N LYS A 10 20.59 3.07 -5.13
CA LYS A 10 19.35 2.31 -5.40
C LYS A 10 18.05 3.07 -5.16
N ARG A 11 17.71 4.01 -6.05
CA ARG A 11 16.33 4.47 -6.21
C ARG A 11 15.53 3.36 -6.90
N SER A 12 15.12 2.38 -6.10
CA SER A 12 14.23 1.29 -6.50
C SER A 12 13.03 1.86 -7.25
N LEU A 13 12.78 1.29 -8.44
CA LEU A 13 11.78 1.68 -9.43
C LEU A 13 10.58 2.40 -8.80
N SER A 14 10.50 3.70 -9.04
CA SER A 14 9.26 4.44 -8.80
C SER A 14 8.17 3.73 -9.59
N GLN A 15 7.31 2.97 -8.91
CA GLN A 15 6.07 2.49 -9.51
C GLN A 15 5.36 3.73 -10.03
N ASP A 16 5.18 3.80 -11.35
CA ASP A 16 4.43 4.89 -11.97
C ASP A 16 3.05 4.96 -11.31
N ASN A 17 2.89 5.98 -10.45
CA ASN A 17 1.70 6.14 -9.64
C ASN A 17 0.65 7.04 -10.31
N SER A 18 0.93 7.49 -11.54
CA SER A 18 0.07 8.39 -12.31
C SER A 18 -1.15 7.70 -12.93
N ASN A 19 -1.07 6.39 -13.20
CA ASN A 19 -2.22 5.63 -13.69
C ASN A 19 -3.24 5.46 -12.55
N THR A 20 -4.39 6.13 -12.69
CA THR A 20 -5.48 6.18 -11.72
C THR A 20 -6.61 5.18 -12.00
N SER A 21 -6.46 4.32 -13.01
CA SER A 21 -7.44 3.26 -13.26
C SER A 21 -7.59 2.35 -12.03
N VAL A 22 -8.80 1.83 -11.82
CA VAL A 22 -9.13 0.93 -10.70
C VAL A 22 -8.21 -0.28 -10.65
N SER A 23 -7.94 -0.90 -11.80
CA SER A 23 -7.05 -2.06 -11.91
C SER A 23 -5.61 -1.70 -11.52
N ALA A 24 -5.06 -0.59 -12.01
CA ALA A 24 -3.71 -0.15 -11.66
C ALA A 24 -3.57 0.15 -10.16
N GLN A 25 -4.56 0.84 -9.58
CA GLN A 25 -4.58 1.14 -8.15
C GLN A 25 -4.69 -0.14 -7.30
N ASN A 26 -5.54 -1.09 -7.68
CA ASN A 26 -5.70 -2.37 -6.98
C ASN A 26 -4.41 -3.21 -7.04
N SER A 27 -3.79 -3.33 -8.22
CA SER A 27 -2.54 -4.06 -8.39
C SER A 27 -1.40 -3.45 -7.55
N ARG A 28 -1.30 -2.11 -7.52
CA ARG A 28 -0.31 -1.40 -6.71
C ARG A 28 -0.53 -1.62 -5.22
N LEU A 29 -1.78 -1.48 -4.76
CA LEU A 29 -2.13 -1.70 -3.36
C LEU A 29 -1.87 -3.13 -2.92
N ALA A 30 -2.28 -4.12 -3.71
CA ALA A 30 -2.01 -5.53 -3.41
C ALA A 30 -0.50 -5.80 -3.33
N GLY A 31 0.27 -5.35 -4.33
CA GLY A 31 1.73 -5.51 -4.33
C GLY A 31 2.42 -4.83 -3.15
N ARG A 32 1.93 -3.66 -2.70
CA ARG A 32 2.44 -2.99 -1.51
C ARG A 32 2.09 -3.73 -0.21
N MET A 33 0.90 -4.34 -0.12
CA MET A 33 0.46 -5.11 1.04
C MET A 33 1.17 -6.47 1.17
N GLU A 34 1.71 -7.00 0.07
CA GLU A 34 2.58 -8.18 0.11
C GLU A 34 3.90 -7.92 0.83
N GLN A 35 4.35 -6.66 0.85
CA GLN A 35 5.58 -6.25 1.54
C GLN A 35 5.35 -6.01 3.05
N GLY A 36 4.09 -5.94 3.49
CA GLY A 36 3.74 -5.72 4.88
C GLY A 36 2.42 -4.95 5.04
N SER A 37 1.98 -4.80 6.29
CA SER A 37 0.80 -4.01 6.62
C SER A 37 0.96 -2.55 6.24
N ILE A 38 -0.13 -1.89 5.87
CA ILE A 38 -0.13 -0.46 5.48
C ILE A 38 -1.35 0.26 6.04
N ASP A 39 -1.15 1.48 6.55
CA ASP A 39 -2.23 2.32 7.06
C ASP A 39 -2.88 3.18 5.97
N THR A 40 -4.04 3.76 6.31
CA THR A 40 -4.85 4.54 5.37
C THR A 40 -4.12 5.79 4.85
N PHE A 41 -3.30 6.46 5.67
CA PHE A 41 -2.55 7.63 5.24
C PHE A 41 -1.38 7.24 4.34
N ALA A 42 -0.66 6.16 4.68
CA ALA A 42 0.39 5.63 3.81
C ALA A 42 -0.16 5.24 2.43
N ILE A 43 -1.35 4.62 2.34
CA ILE A 43 -2.00 4.33 1.05
C ILE A 43 -2.27 5.62 0.25
N MET A 44 -2.76 6.68 0.89
CA MET A 44 -3.03 7.94 0.19
C MET A 44 -1.76 8.63 -0.30
N ARG A 45 -0.72 8.69 0.56
CA ARG A 45 0.54 9.39 0.32
C ARG A 45 1.46 8.64 -0.65
N GLU A 46 1.73 7.37 -0.37
CA GLU A 46 2.70 6.56 -1.13
C GLU A 46 2.09 6.07 -2.45
N LEU A 47 0.82 5.65 -2.41
CA LEU A 47 0.20 4.96 -3.54
C LEU A 47 -0.71 5.86 -4.38
N ASN A 48 -0.90 7.13 -4.02
CA ASN A 48 -1.79 8.07 -4.71
C ASN A 48 -3.23 7.52 -4.89
N ILE A 49 -3.77 6.91 -3.83
CA ILE A 49 -5.13 6.36 -3.83
C ILE A 49 -6.00 7.19 -2.90
N CYS A 50 -6.82 8.08 -3.47
CA CYS A 50 -7.69 8.99 -2.70
C CYS A 50 -8.78 8.26 -1.88
N ARG A 51 -9.20 7.07 -2.31
CA ARG A 51 -10.27 6.28 -1.67
C ARG A 51 -9.77 4.87 -1.27
N PRO A 52 -8.89 4.75 -0.25
CA PRO A 52 -8.31 3.45 0.14
C PRO A 52 -9.36 2.39 0.45
N GLY A 53 -10.40 2.76 1.21
CA GLY A 53 -11.47 1.83 1.60
C GLY A 53 -12.20 1.21 0.40
N ALA A 54 -12.42 1.97 -0.68
CA ALA A 54 -13.04 1.45 -1.89
C ALA A 54 -12.14 0.42 -2.60
N ARG A 55 -10.82 0.67 -2.67
CA ARG A 55 -9.87 -0.29 -3.26
C ARG A 55 -9.76 -1.56 -2.43
N ILE A 56 -9.79 -1.45 -1.10
CA ILE A 56 -9.81 -2.61 -0.20
C ILE A 56 -11.09 -3.44 -0.42
N CYS A 57 -12.26 -2.81 -0.58
CA CYS A 57 -13.49 -3.52 -0.93
C CYS A 57 -13.35 -4.26 -2.27
N ASP A 58 -12.81 -3.61 -3.30
CA ASP A 58 -12.62 -4.24 -4.61
C ASP A 58 -11.65 -5.42 -4.55
N LEU A 59 -10.57 -5.32 -3.77
CA LEU A 59 -9.64 -6.44 -3.55
C LEU A 59 -10.32 -7.60 -2.79
N ARG A 60 -11.11 -7.31 -1.76
CA ARG A 60 -11.89 -8.35 -1.05
C ARG A 60 -12.87 -9.04 -1.98
N ASN A 61 -13.57 -8.28 -2.82
CA ASN A 61 -14.48 -8.81 -3.83
C ASN A 61 -13.75 -9.68 -4.87
N ALA A 62 -12.50 -9.33 -5.19
CA ALA A 62 -11.63 -10.13 -6.05
C ALA A 62 -11.04 -11.38 -5.35
N GLY A 63 -11.41 -11.66 -4.09
CA GLY A 63 -11.03 -12.86 -3.35
C GLY A 63 -9.76 -12.74 -2.49
N TYR A 64 -9.22 -11.53 -2.32
CA TYR A 64 -8.12 -11.30 -1.38
C TYR A 64 -8.63 -11.36 0.07
N LYS A 65 -7.89 -12.05 0.95
CA LYS A 65 -8.16 -12.04 2.40
C LYS A 65 -7.36 -10.92 3.04
N ILE A 66 -8.05 -9.84 3.42
CA ILE A 66 -7.45 -8.65 4.02
C ILE A 66 -8.10 -8.37 5.37
N ILE A 67 -7.31 -8.40 6.45
CA ILE A 67 -7.74 -7.98 7.78
C ILE A 67 -7.56 -6.48 7.97
N THR A 68 -8.39 -5.88 8.82
CA THR A 68 -8.31 -4.46 9.18
C THR A 68 -8.20 -4.31 10.68
N ASN A 69 -7.10 -3.75 11.14
CA ASN A 69 -6.92 -3.35 12.53
C ASN A 69 -7.13 -1.84 12.67
N ARG A 70 -7.57 -1.39 13.84
CA ARG A 70 -7.79 0.03 14.14
C ARG A 70 -6.75 0.48 15.15
N ILE A 71 -5.97 1.49 14.79
CA ILE A 71 -4.90 2.02 15.65
C ILE A 71 -5.10 3.51 15.91
N VAL A 72 -4.39 4.03 16.90
CA VAL A 72 -4.16 5.46 17.07
C VAL A 72 -2.84 5.79 16.36
N LEU A 73 -2.85 6.78 15.48
CA LEU A 73 -1.67 7.18 14.71
C LEU A 73 -1.57 8.71 14.69
N THR A 74 -0.37 9.22 14.92
CA THR A 74 -0.05 10.65 14.77
C THR A 74 0.52 10.87 13.38
N ASP A 75 -0.04 11.83 12.65
CA ASP A 75 0.43 12.18 11.30
C ASP A 75 1.69 13.06 11.33
N GLU A 76 2.24 13.34 10.15
CA GLU A 76 3.44 14.18 9.97
C GLU A 76 3.26 15.64 10.39
N TRP A 77 2.01 16.10 10.57
CA TRP A 77 1.69 17.43 11.06
C TRP A 77 1.44 17.46 12.57
N GLY A 78 1.72 16.36 13.27
CA GLY A 78 1.57 16.24 14.72
C GLY A 78 0.13 16.06 15.17
N ARG A 79 -0.82 15.75 14.26
CA ARG A 79 -2.22 15.51 14.64
C ARG A 79 -2.45 14.03 14.93
N THR A 80 -3.02 13.74 16.09
CA THR A 80 -3.35 12.37 16.49
C THR A 80 -4.74 11.98 15.99
N HIS A 81 -4.80 10.89 15.23
CA HIS A 81 -6.02 10.31 14.69
C HIS A 81 -6.33 9.00 15.41
N ARG A 82 -7.53 8.87 15.96
CA ARG A 82 -8.00 7.62 16.57
C ARG A 82 -8.77 6.79 15.55
N GLY A 83 -8.53 5.48 15.52
CA GLY A 83 -9.26 4.55 14.66
C GLY A 83 -8.79 4.52 13.21
N VAL A 84 -7.52 4.87 12.96
CA VAL A 84 -6.91 4.74 11.63
C VAL A 84 -6.85 3.27 11.26
N ALA A 85 -7.31 2.93 10.06
CA ALA A 85 -7.32 1.56 9.57
C ALA A 85 -5.94 1.17 9.06
N VAL A 86 -5.43 0.04 9.56
CA VAL A 86 -4.24 -0.66 9.08
C VAL A 86 -4.70 -1.95 8.41
N TYR A 87 -4.34 -2.11 7.15
CA TYR A 87 -4.70 -3.26 6.34
C TYR A 87 -3.52 -4.22 6.26
N THR A 88 -3.80 -5.50 6.49
CA THR A 88 -2.79 -6.57 6.35
C THR A 88 -3.32 -7.63 5.40
N LEU A 89 -2.52 -8.00 4.41
CA LEU A 89 -2.83 -9.08 3.48
C LEU A 89 -2.53 -10.42 4.16
N ILE A 90 -3.53 -11.29 4.23
CA ILE A 90 -3.42 -12.64 4.79
C ILE A 90 -3.27 -13.70 3.69
N ALA A 91 -4.02 -13.54 2.60
CA ALA A 91 -3.95 -14.46 1.46
C ALA A 91 -4.39 -13.77 0.18
N LYS A 92 -3.78 -14.15 -0.94
CA LYS A 92 -4.24 -13.81 -2.28
C LYS A 92 -5.40 -14.74 -2.70
N PRO A 93 -6.25 -14.34 -3.65
CA PRO A 93 -7.19 -15.28 -4.28
C PRO A 93 -6.41 -16.47 -4.81
N GLY A 94 -6.88 -17.67 -4.50
CA GLY A 94 -6.19 -18.91 -4.85
C GLY A 94 -6.02 -19.02 -6.36
N VAL A 95 -4.78 -18.95 -6.83
CA VAL A 95 -4.38 -19.80 -7.95
C VAL A 95 -4.67 -21.22 -7.46
N ARG A 96 -5.60 -21.94 -8.10
CA ARG A 96 -5.81 -23.36 -7.79
C ARG A 96 -4.44 -24.03 -7.83
N ALA A 97 -3.98 -24.59 -6.70
CA ALA A 97 -2.88 -25.53 -6.74
C ALA A 97 -3.32 -26.65 -7.67
N ALA A 98 -2.64 -26.79 -8.81
CA ALA A 98 -2.80 -27.95 -9.65
C ALA A 98 -2.20 -29.14 -8.91
N ALA A 99 -3.06 -30.03 -8.41
CA ALA A 99 -2.78 -31.43 -8.11
C ALA A 99 -4.13 -32.17 -8.02
#